data_AF-A0A1F9LJ62-F1
#
_entry.id   AF-A0A1F9LJ62-F1
#
_cell.length_a   1.000
_cell.length_b   1.000
_cell.length_c   1.000
_cell.angle_alpha   90.00
_cell.angle_beta   90.00
_cell.angle_gamma   90.00
#
_symmetry.space_group_name_H-M   'P 1'
#
loop_
_entity.id
_entity.type
_entity.pdbx_description
1 polymer ?
#
loop_
_entity_poly.entity_id
_entity_poly.type
_entity_poly.pdbx_seq_one_letter_code
_entity_poly.pdbx_strand_id
1 'polypeptide(L)'
;MRCLCVFCLCFALTAEATSSYELAEHYSPVLYQGIGHHPRADFIATFDYDGDDSSANNWENLEQGTLEAALYYSVIESETHWFLTYLVFHPRDYSRVCLPVVCHENDLEGIKITVAKDGSEFGSLRLMETIAHFEILAYAAPTGSAKSRVGFKGSILLETGHPVVFVEAQGHGIYGMDAKRQAACRGTCLVYRQARGEAVEPSWPADRSAGYELRPIYDALWQVLVEQETGTFANFFTFVNPLSGATKVLPGSLSGDNWGKDKANLPWAWVYPRDSLLARGDWFLDPAKNLAVHFDLDEPVSRIYTDNSFLESI
;
A
#
# COMPACT_ATOMS: atom_id res chain seq x y z
N MET A 1 -52.06 24.02 41.13
CA MET A 1 -51.02 23.04 40.76
C MET A 1 -50.85 23.07 39.24
N ARG A 2 -49.79 23.68 38.72
CA ARG A 2 -49.45 23.62 37.29
C ARG A 2 -48.39 22.54 37.11
N CYS A 3 -48.74 21.51 36.35
CA CYS A 3 -47.85 20.40 36.01
C CYS A 3 -46.83 20.93 34.98
N LEU A 4 -45.54 20.93 35.34
CA LEU A 4 -44.47 21.24 34.40
C LEU A 4 -44.11 19.94 33.66
N CYS A 5 -44.48 19.84 32.39
CA CYS A 5 -43.94 18.82 31.50
C CYS A 5 -42.49 19.19 31.16
N VAL A 6 -41.53 18.42 31.66
CA VAL A 6 -40.14 18.50 31.24
C VAL A 6 -40.00 17.73 29.93
N PHE A 7 -39.79 18.44 28.83
CA PHE A 7 -39.37 17.84 27.56
C PHE A 7 -37.91 17.44 27.68
N CYS A 8 -37.65 16.13 27.70
CA CYS A 8 -36.30 15.59 27.59
C CYS A 8 -35.90 15.61 26.11
N LEU A 9 -35.09 16.59 25.71
CA LEU A 9 -34.43 16.60 24.40
C LEU A 9 -33.30 15.57 24.43
N CYS A 10 -33.55 14.39 23.86
CA CYS A 10 -32.48 13.47 23.50
C CYS A 10 -31.73 14.04 22.30
N PHE A 11 -30.54 14.60 22.52
CA PHE A 11 -29.58 14.80 21.45
C PHE A 11 -29.00 13.44 21.06
N ALA A 12 -29.34 12.95 19.88
CA ALA A 12 -28.58 11.88 19.26
C ALA A 12 -27.21 12.46 18.90
N LEU A 13 -26.14 11.97 19.53
CA LEU A 13 -24.79 12.18 19.01
C LEU A 13 -24.72 11.43 17.68
N THR A 14 -24.66 12.17 16.58
CA THR A 14 -24.17 11.63 15.31
C THR A 14 -22.68 11.43 15.49
N ALA A 15 -22.21 10.17 15.55
CA ALA A 15 -20.79 9.90 15.38
C ALA A 15 -20.37 10.45 14.00
N GLU A 16 -19.31 11.25 13.99
CA GLU A 16 -18.71 11.72 12.74
C GLU A 16 -18.15 10.49 12.00
N ALA A 17 -18.28 10.45 10.68
CA ALA A 17 -17.75 9.35 9.90
C ALA A 17 -16.21 9.35 10.00
N THR A 18 -15.61 8.19 10.28
CA THR A 18 -14.16 8.02 10.34
C THR A 18 -13.53 8.46 9.02
N SER A 19 -12.56 9.37 9.08
CA SER A 19 -11.89 9.87 7.89
C SER A 19 -10.98 8.82 7.26
N SER A 20 -10.68 8.97 5.97
CA SER A 20 -9.73 8.10 5.26
C SER A 20 -8.34 8.09 5.90
N TYR A 21 -7.91 9.20 6.52
CA TYR A 21 -6.65 9.23 7.26
C TYR A 21 -6.72 8.41 8.56
N GLU A 22 -7.79 8.52 9.34
CA GLU A 22 -7.96 7.74 10.59
C GLU A 22 -8.05 6.24 10.32
N LEU A 23 -8.75 5.83 9.24
CA LEU A 23 -8.75 4.45 8.77
C LEU A 23 -7.33 3.99 8.38
N ALA A 24 -6.63 4.81 7.59
CA ALA A 24 -5.27 4.49 7.14
C ALA A 24 -4.26 4.43 8.28
N GLU A 25 -4.41 5.27 9.30
CA GLU A 25 -3.58 5.24 10.50
C GLU A 25 -3.87 4.00 11.34
N HIS A 26 -5.15 3.68 11.57
CA HIS A 26 -5.56 2.52 12.37
C HIS A 26 -5.01 1.21 11.82
N TYR A 27 -5.10 1.03 10.49
CA TYR A 27 -4.62 -0.17 9.80
C TYR A 27 -3.19 -0.07 9.27
N SER A 28 -2.46 0.98 9.64
CA SER A 28 -1.10 1.21 9.17
C SER A 28 -0.17 0.04 9.56
N PRO A 29 0.69 -0.44 8.64
CA PRO A 29 1.47 -1.65 8.88
C PRO A 29 2.76 -1.40 9.70
N VAL A 30 3.15 -2.35 10.55
CA VAL A 30 4.52 -2.38 11.09
C VAL A 30 5.42 -3.12 10.11
N LEU A 31 6.44 -2.43 9.60
CA LEU A 31 7.36 -2.99 8.61
C LEU A 31 8.68 -3.37 9.26
N TYR A 32 9.01 -4.66 9.19
CA TYR A 32 10.34 -5.15 9.53
C TYR A 32 11.16 -5.18 8.24
N GLN A 33 11.88 -4.09 7.98
CA GLN A 33 12.70 -3.90 6.79
C GLN A 33 14.03 -4.61 6.96
N GLY A 34 14.29 -5.63 6.14
CA GLY A 34 15.61 -6.24 6.04
C GLY A 34 16.64 -5.24 5.52
N ILE A 35 17.82 -5.23 6.13
CA ILE A 35 18.93 -4.35 5.73
C ILE A 35 20.07 -5.19 5.14
N GLY A 36 20.44 -4.88 3.90
CA GLY A 36 21.47 -5.54 3.13
C GLY A 36 22.84 -4.88 3.24
N HIS A 37 23.64 -5.03 2.19
CA HIS A 37 25.04 -4.58 2.16
C HIS A 37 25.19 -3.12 1.67
N HIS A 38 24.11 -2.52 1.15
CA HIS A 38 23.99 -1.09 0.91
C HIS A 38 22.81 -0.54 1.71
N PRO A 39 22.94 -0.35 3.04
CA PRO A 39 21.81 -0.09 3.94
C PRO A 39 20.90 1.05 3.51
N ARG A 40 21.47 2.14 2.99
CA ARG A 40 20.73 3.32 2.55
C ARG A 40 19.76 3.00 1.39
N ALA A 41 20.10 2.03 0.53
CA ALA A 41 19.22 1.59 -0.55
C ALA A 41 18.01 0.77 -0.05
N ASP A 42 18.08 0.19 1.15
CA ASP A 42 16.97 -0.55 1.78
C ASP A 42 16.08 0.37 2.65
N PHE A 43 16.43 1.65 2.81
CA PHE A 43 15.59 2.57 3.57
C PHE A 43 14.35 2.95 2.78
N ILE A 44 13.22 3.00 3.47
CA ILE A 44 11.98 3.53 2.92
C ILE A 44 12.18 5.03 2.68
N ALA A 45 11.82 5.50 1.50
CA ALA A 45 11.91 6.91 1.11
C ALA A 45 10.62 7.35 0.40
N THR A 46 10.52 8.65 0.14
CA THR A 46 9.58 9.17 -0.86
C THR A 46 10.21 9.07 -2.26
N PHE A 47 9.42 9.06 -3.33
CA PHE A 47 9.97 9.02 -4.69
C PHE A 47 10.75 10.28 -5.07
N ASP A 48 10.45 11.40 -4.41
CA ASP A 48 10.98 12.76 -4.60
C ASP A 48 12.00 13.13 -3.51
N TYR A 49 12.65 12.13 -2.90
CA TYR A 49 13.52 12.31 -1.72
C TYR A 49 14.75 13.21 -1.97
N ASP A 50 15.11 13.42 -3.23
CA ASP A 50 16.19 14.30 -3.69
C ASP A 50 15.70 15.70 -4.11
N GLY A 51 14.39 15.95 -3.98
CA GLY A 51 13.77 17.26 -4.18
C GLY A 51 13.31 17.54 -5.61
N ASP A 52 13.30 16.55 -6.49
CA ASP A 52 12.69 16.66 -7.82
C ASP A 52 11.66 15.54 -8.09
N ASP A 53 10.94 15.63 -9.21
CA ASP A 53 9.94 14.64 -9.63
C ASP A 53 10.46 13.64 -10.66
N SER A 54 11.77 13.60 -10.89
CA SER A 54 12.39 12.76 -11.89
C SER A 54 12.70 11.38 -11.33
N SER A 55 11.80 10.41 -11.51
CA SER A 55 12.10 9.05 -11.04
C SER A 55 13.27 8.38 -11.77
N ALA A 56 13.73 8.92 -12.91
CA ALA A 56 14.76 8.32 -13.75
C ALA A 56 16.21 8.67 -13.35
N ASN A 57 16.40 9.33 -12.20
CA ASN A 57 17.72 9.64 -11.64
C ASN A 57 17.85 9.20 -10.16
N ASN A 58 16.82 8.54 -9.62
CA ASN A 58 16.74 8.11 -8.23
C ASN A 58 17.84 7.10 -7.89
N TRP A 59 18.35 6.35 -8.85
CA TRP A 59 19.49 5.48 -8.60
C TRP A 59 20.73 6.32 -8.30
N GLU A 60 21.05 7.33 -9.10
CA GLU A 60 22.23 8.19 -8.94
C GLU A 60 22.14 9.09 -7.71
N ASN A 61 20.93 9.53 -7.37
CA ASN A 61 20.70 10.55 -6.35
C ASN A 61 20.57 10.01 -4.92
N LEU A 62 20.66 8.69 -4.71
CA LEU A 62 20.47 8.05 -3.39
C LEU A 62 21.31 8.68 -2.26
N GLU A 63 22.53 9.09 -2.58
CA GLU A 63 23.47 9.64 -1.60
C GLU A 63 23.32 11.16 -1.40
N GLN A 64 22.45 11.81 -2.17
CA GLN A 64 22.31 13.27 -2.25
C GLN A 64 21.03 13.74 -1.53
N GLY A 65 19.95 12.97 -1.60
CA GLY A 65 18.68 13.24 -0.93
C GLY A 65 18.59 12.69 0.50
N THR A 66 17.60 13.17 1.24
CA THR A 66 17.31 12.72 2.63
C THR A 66 16.19 11.69 2.59
N LEU A 67 16.38 10.52 3.20
CA LEU A 67 15.41 9.43 3.15
C LEU A 67 14.46 9.48 4.34
N GLU A 68 13.59 10.50 4.34
CA GLU A 68 12.47 10.61 5.27
C GLU A 68 11.38 9.61 4.87
N ALA A 69 11.19 8.58 5.69
CA ALA A 69 10.29 7.49 5.33
C ALA A 69 8.83 7.95 5.28
N ALA A 70 8.16 7.64 4.17
CA ALA A 70 6.72 7.75 4.06
C ALA A 70 6.15 6.51 3.38
N LEU A 71 4.95 6.10 3.79
CA LEU A 71 4.14 5.19 3.01
C LEU A 71 3.09 6.00 2.26
N TYR A 72 2.97 5.73 0.96
CA TYR A 72 1.86 6.27 0.21
C TYR A 72 0.62 5.45 0.52
N TYR A 73 -0.52 6.07 0.82
CA TYR A 73 -1.75 5.34 1.13
C TYR A 73 -2.95 5.75 0.29
N SER A 74 -3.90 4.84 0.08
CA SER A 74 -5.25 5.16 -0.37
C SER A 74 -6.28 4.42 0.46
N VAL A 75 -7.49 4.98 0.52
CA VAL A 75 -8.68 4.28 0.99
C VAL A 75 -9.71 4.35 -0.12
N ILE A 76 -10.19 3.19 -0.56
CA ILE A 76 -11.34 3.07 -1.47
C ILE A 76 -12.46 2.43 -0.67
N GLU A 77 -13.67 2.93 -0.83
CA GLU A 77 -14.82 2.53 -0.03
C GLU A 77 -15.95 2.00 -0.93
N SER A 78 -16.43 0.78 -0.64
CA SER A 78 -17.71 0.28 -1.12
C SER A 78 -18.76 0.32 -0.03
N GLU A 79 -20.03 0.06 -0.35
CA GLU A 79 -21.10 -0.02 0.65
C GLU A 79 -20.80 -1.00 1.80
N THR A 80 -19.92 -1.98 1.58
CA THR A 80 -19.68 -3.10 2.51
C THR A 80 -18.25 -3.18 3.02
N HIS A 81 -17.28 -2.55 2.35
CA HIS A 81 -15.86 -2.74 2.67
C HIS A 81 -15.07 -1.44 2.51
N TRP A 82 -13.99 -1.33 3.28
CA TRP A 82 -12.87 -0.44 3.01
C TRP A 82 -11.70 -1.23 2.43
N PHE A 83 -11.03 -0.65 1.45
CA PHE A 83 -9.84 -1.18 0.81
C PHE A 83 -8.71 -0.17 0.99
N LEU A 84 -7.79 -0.47 1.90
CA LEU A 84 -6.66 0.39 2.19
C LEU A 84 -5.43 -0.12 1.45
N THR A 85 -4.81 0.69 0.61
CA THR A 85 -3.55 0.33 -0.04
C THR A 85 -2.43 1.16 0.55
N TYR A 86 -1.28 0.55 0.83
CA TYR A 86 -0.04 1.21 1.22
C TYR A 86 1.05 0.84 0.22
N LEU A 87 1.84 1.81 -0.23
CA LEU A 87 3.00 1.61 -1.08
C LEU A 87 4.26 1.94 -0.29
N VAL A 88 5.26 1.08 -0.45
CA VAL A 88 6.61 1.28 0.07
C VAL A 88 7.50 1.57 -1.13
N PHE A 89 8.25 2.67 -1.06
CA PHE A 89 9.20 3.06 -2.10
C PHE A 89 10.64 2.89 -1.61
N HIS A 90 11.47 2.31 -2.49
CA HIS A 90 12.92 2.25 -2.33
C HIS A 90 13.59 2.84 -3.59
N PRO A 91 14.65 3.64 -3.47
CA PRO A 91 15.30 4.23 -4.65
C PRO A 91 15.96 3.20 -5.59
N ARG A 92 16.32 2.01 -5.09
CA ARG A 92 17.02 0.98 -5.86
C ARG A 92 16.57 -0.42 -5.46
N ASP A 93 16.10 -1.24 -6.39
CA ASP A 93 16.19 -2.70 -6.26
C ASP A 93 17.61 -3.10 -6.66
N TYR A 94 18.37 -3.63 -5.69
CA TYR A 94 19.79 -3.92 -5.87
C TYR A 94 20.14 -5.34 -5.45
N SER A 95 21.32 -5.80 -5.83
CA SER A 95 21.85 -7.07 -5.34
C SER A 95 23.37 -7.03 -5.31
N ARG A 96 23.99 -8.05 -4.71
CA ARG A 96 25.45 -8.13 -4.62
C ARG A 96 26.14 -8.08 -5.99
N VAL A 97 25.47 -8.59 -7.02
CA VAL A 97 25.93 -8.51 -8.40
C VAL A 97 24.76 -8.05 -9.25
N CYS A 98 24.77 -6.78 -9.62
CA CYS A 98 23.70 -6.27 -10.45
C CYS A 98 23.78 -6.76 -11.89
N LEU A 99 22.62 -7.19 -12.37
CA LEU A 99 22.34 -7.60 -13.73
C LEU A 99 20.98 -7.00 -14.13
N PRO A 100 20.74 -6.72 -15.43
CA PRO A 100 19.48 -6.13 -15.92
C PRO A 100 18.16 -6.83 -15.56
N VAL A 101 18.24 -8.08 -15.07
CA VAL A 101 17.09 -8.90 -14.70
C VAL A 101 16.86 -8.96 -13.19
N VAL A 102 17.79 -8.44 -12.39
CA VAL A 102 17.76 -8.50 -10.93
C VAL A 102 17.68 -7.10 -10.33
N CYS A 103 18.52 -6.17 -10.79
CA CYS A 103 18.52 -4.81 -10.26
C CYS A 103 17.72 -3.88 -11.17
N HIS A 104 17.15 -2.84 -10.58
CA HIS A 104 16.58 -1.73 -11.31
C HIS A 104 16.44 -0.47 -10.47
N GLU A 105 16.40 0.65 -11.17
CA GLU A 105 16.02 1.94 -10.60
C GLU A 105 14.57 1.96 -10.16
N ASN A 106 14.37 2.55 -8.98
CA ASN A 106 13.13 2.56 -8.22
C ASN A 106 12.66 1.16 -7.84
N ASP A 107 11.94 1.09 -6.74
CA ASP A 107 11.15 -0.07 -6.40
C ASP A 107 9.89 0.40 -5.69
N LEU A 108 8.75 -0.15 -6.10
CA LEU A 108 7.46 0.12 -5.50
C LEU A 108 6.81 -1.21 -5.21
N GLU A 109 6.58 -1.45 -3.93
CA GLU A 109 5.94 -2.65 -3.44
C GLU A 109 4.69 -2.28 -2.63
N GLY A 110 3.69 -3.17 -2.62
CA GLY A 110 2.35 -2.86 -2.13
C GLY A 110 1.85 -3.74 -1.00
N ILE A 111 1.02 -3.16 -0.15
CA ILE A 111 0.20 -3.86 0.85
C ILE A 111 -1.24 -3.40 0.64
N LYS A 112 -2.20 -4.32 0.59
CA LYS A 112 -3.63 -4.00 0.59
C LYS A 112 -4.31 -4.68 1.75
N ILE A 113 -5.03 -3.90 2.54
CA ILE A 113 -5.84 -4.33 3.66
C ILE A 113 -7.31 -4.24 3.26
N THR A 114 -8.03 -5.35 3.43
CA THR A 114 -9.48 -5.41 3.21
C THR A 114 -10.18 -5.50 4.56
N VAL A 115 -11.10 -4.57 4.79
CA VAL A 115 -11.85 -4.44 6.03
C VAL A 115 -13.34 -4.46 5.72
N ALA A 116 -14.08 -5.35 6.38
CA ALA A 116 -15.53 -5.39 6.28
C ALA A 116 -16.15 -4.38 7.24
N LYS A 117 -17.15 -3.63 6.76
CA LYS A 117 -17.94 -2.74 7.60
C LYS A 117 -18.93 -3.56 8.41
N ASP A 118 -18.80 -3.54 9.72
CA ASP A 118 -19.67 -4.27 10.66
C ASP A 118 -20.47 -3.34 11.60
N GLY A 119 -20.39 -2.03 11.35
CA GLY A 119 -21.03 -0.99 12.16
C GLY A 119 -20.16 -0.47 13.32
N SER A 120 -18.99 -1.05 13.56
CA SER A 120 -17.96 -0.44 14.41
C SER A 120 -17.18 0.64 13.66
N GLU A 121 -16.45 1.47 14.42
CA GLU A 121 -15.66 2.61 13.89
C GLU A 121 -14.61 2.17 12.86
N PHE A 122 -13.94 1.05 13.09
CA PHE A 122 -12.87 0.55 12.23
C PHE A 122 -13.22 -0.75 11.50
N GLY A 123 -14.44 -1.29 11.68
CA GLY A 123 -14.86 -2.54 11.05
C GLY A 123 -14.05 -3.76 11.48
N SER A 124 -14.11 -4.79 10.65
CA SER A 124 -13.45 -6.08 10.86
C SER A 124 -12.41 -6.34 9.78
N LEU A 125 -11.14 -6.44 10.16
CA LEU A 125 -10.06 -6.89 9.27
C LEU A 125 -10.37 -8.29 8.70
N ARG A 126 -10.29 -8.44 7.37
CA ARG A 126 -10.56 -9.71 6.67
C ARG A 126 -9.34 -10.30 6.01
N LEU A 127 -8.60 -9.48 5.25
CA LEU A 127 -7.54 -9.96 4.38
C LEU A 127 -6.41 -8.93 4.32
N MET A 128 -5.21 -9.44 4.06
CA MET A 128 -4.07 -8.65 3.62
C MET A 128 -3.53 -9.29 2.34
N GLU A 129 -3.29 -8.48 1.33
CA GLU A 129 -2.54 -8.85 0.13
C GLU A 129 -1.21 -8.09 0.14
N THR A 130 -0.10 -8.74 -0.20
CA THR A 130 1.22 -8.07 -0.33
C THR A 130 1.81 -8.35 -1.69
N ILE A 131 2.61 -7.43 -2.22
CA ILE A 131 3.39 -7.64 -3.43
C ILE A 131 4.79 -8.11 -3.02
N ALA A 132 5.25 -9.19 -3.64
CA ALA A 132 6.61 -9.66 -3.53
C ALA A 132 7.17 -9.92 -4.93
N HIS A 133 8.00 -9.00 -5.41
CA HIS A 133 8.53 -8.96 -6.76
C HIS A 133 7.40 -8.91 -7.80
N PHE A 134 7.06 -10.06 -8.40
CA PHE A 134 5.98 -10.15 -9.38
C PHE A 134 4.73 -10.83 -8.82
N GLU A 135 4.73 -11.33 -7.58
CA GLU A 135 3.62 -12.09 -7.03
C GLU A 135 2.75 -11.26 -6.08
N ILE A 136 1.44 -11.48 -6.14
CA ILE A 136 0.49 -10.99 -5.13
C ILE A 136 0.19 -12.14 -4.16
N LEU A 137 0.49 -11.94 -2.88
CA LEU A 137 0.39 -12.94 -1.83
C LEU A 137 -0.76 -12.59 -0.90
N ALA A 138 -1.67 -13.54 -0.64
CA ALA A 138 -2.81 -13.31 0.25
C ALA A 138 -2.61 -13.93 1.65
N TYR A 139 -3.11 -13.25 2.68
CA TYR A 139 -3.09 -13.67 4.08
C TYR A 139 -4.47 -13.47 4.70
N ALA A 140 -4.91 -14.46 5.48
CA ALA A 140 -6.21 -14.43 6.14
C ALA A 140 -6.12 -13.70 7.49
N ALA A 141 -7.14 -12.91 7.84
CA ALA A 141 -7.25 -12.39 9.19
C ALA A 141 -7.32 -13.51 10.23
N PRO A 142 -6.88 -13.27 11.49
CA PRO A 142 -7.00 -14.25 12.57
C PRO A 142 -8.45 -14.61 12.92
N THR A 143 -9.39 -13.74 12.56
CA THR A 143 -10.81 -13.84 12.87
C THR A 143 -11.67 -13.73 11.61
N GLY A 144 -12.78 -14.47 11.59
CA GLY A 144 -13.66 -14.59 10.42
C GLY A 144 -13.24 -15.75 9.51
N SER A 145 -14.16 -16.20 8.66
CA SER A 145 -13.86 -17.23 7.66
C SER A 145 -13.65 -16.57 6.30
N ALA A 146 -12.58 -16.99 5.64
CA ALA A 146 -12.35 -16.67 4.24
C ALA A 146 -11.82 -17.92 3.53
N LYS A 147 -12.27 -18.16 2.31
CA LYS A 147 -11.58 -19.07 1.39
C LYS A 147 -10.91 -18.25 0.30
N SER A 148 -9.81 -18.77 -0.23
CA SER A 148 -9.05 -18.10 -1.28
C SER A 148 -8.87 -19.01 -2.48
N ARG A 149 -9.14 -18.47 -3.68
CA ARG A 149 -8.85 -19.12 -4.96
C ARG A 149 -7.37 -19.02 -5.33
N VAL A 150 -6.68 -17.99 -4.85
CA VAL A 150 -5.25 -17.75 -5.05
C VAL A 150 -4.37 -18.40 -3.97
N GLY A 151 -5.01 -18.89 -2.89
CA GLY A 151 -4.39 -19.59 -1.77
C GLY A 151 -3.77 -18.64 -0.74
N PHE A 152 -4.09 -18.87 0.54
CA PHE A 152 -3.46 -18.11 1.63
C PHE A 152 -2.04 -18.60 1.92
N LYS A 153 -1.12 -17.65 2.13
CA LYS A 153 0.27 -17.92 2.55
C LYS A 153 0.43 -18.02 4.07
N GLY A 154 -0.59 -17.58 4.82
CA GLY A 154 -0.61 -17.65 6.28
C GLY A 154 -1.71 -16.77 6.86
N SER A 155 -1.64 -16.56 8.17
CA SER A 155 -2.49 -15.60 8.88
C SER A 155 -1.77 -14.27 9.07
N ILE A 156 -2.52 -13.18 9.13
CA ILE A 156 -1.99 -11.85 9.44
C ILE A 156 -1.54 -11.82 10.90
N LEU A 157 -0.28 -11.44 11.14
CA LEU A 157 0.19 -11.13 12.49
C LEU A 157 -0.14 -9.68 12.83
N LEU A 158 -0.59 -9.42 14.05
CA LEU A 158 -0.89 -8.07 14.53
C LEU A 158 0.04 -7.67 15.68
N GLU A 159 0.60 -6.46 15.62
CA GLU A 159 1.29 -5.79 16.72
C GLU A 159 0.40 -4.64 17.21
N THR A 160 -0.26 -4.81 18.35
CA THR A 160 -1.18 -3.79 18.91
C THR A 160 -2.27 -3.35 17.92
N GLY A 161 -2.78 -4.28 17.09
CA GLY A 161 -3.79 -4.01 16.07
C GLY A 161 -3.25 -3.71 14.68
N HIS A 162 -1.95 -3.41 14.55
CA HIS A 162 -1.31 -3.11 13.27
C HIS A 162 -0.86 -4.38 12.53
N PRO A 163 -1.19 -4.57 11.24
CA PRO A 163 -0.64 -5.66 10.43
C PRO A 163 0.89 -5.63 10.41
N VAL A 164 1.52 -6.77 10.64
CA VAL A 164 2.98 -6.88 10.64
C VAL A 164 3.47 -7.54 9.36
N VAL A 165 4.37 -6.87 8.65
CA VAL A 165 4.99 -7.36 7.43
C VAL A 165 6.51 -7.38 7.55
N PHE A 166 7.12 -8.24 6.74
CA PHE A 166 8.55 -8.28 6.49
C PHE A 166 8.82 -7.78 5.08
N VAL A 167 9.76 -6.86 4.93
CA VAL A 167 10.24 -6.38 3.63
C VAL A 167 11.63 -6.97 3.41
N GLU A 168 11.83 -7.69 2.31
CA GLU A 168 13.12 -8.27 2.00
C GLU A 168 14.19 -7.16 1.85
N ALA A 169 15.43 -7.44 2.27
CA ALA A 169 16.54 -6.59 1.87
C ALA A 169 16.75 -6.74 0.36
N GLN A 170 17.31 -5.74 -0.30
CA GLN A 170 17.70 -5.77 -1.72
C GLN A 170 16.54 -5.76 -2.71
N GLY A 171 15.76 -6.84 -2.79
CA GLY A 171 14.68 -6.96 -3.77
C GLY A 171 13.29 -6.60 -3.25
N HIS A 172 13.22 -6.05 -2.02
CA HIS A 172 12.07 -5.46 -1.31
C HIS A 172 10.74 -6.20 -1.29
N GLY A 173 10.68 -7.46 -1.72
CA GLY A 173 9.43 -8.21 -1.71
C GLY A 173 8.79 -8.22 -0.32
N ILE A 174 7.50 -7.86 -0.24
CA ILE A 174 6.75 -7.74 1.01
C ILE A 174 6.04 -9.05 1.31
N TYR A 175 6.22 -9.53 2.53
CA TYR A 175 5.59 -10.76 3.02
C TYR A 175 4.90 -10.52 4.35
N GLY A 176 3.81 -11.24 4.61
CA GLY A 176 3.23 -11.34 5.94
C GLY A 176 4.23 -11.92 6.93
N MET A 177 4.29 -11.35 8.14
CA MET A 177 5.23 -11.79 9.16
C MET A 177 4.93 -13.20 9.66
N ASP A 178 5.95 -14.04 9.74
CA ASP A 178 5.89 -15.38 10.32
C ASP A 178 7.15 -15.70 11.14
N ALA A 179 7.20 -16.88 11.77
CA ALA A 179 8.32 -17.28 12.61
C ALA A 179 9.66 -17.33 11.85
N LYS A 180 9.66 -17.67 10.56
CA LYS A 180 10.86 -17.70 9.72
C LYS A 180 11.40 -16.29 9.51
N ARG A 181 10.53 -15.34 9.18
CA ARG A 181 10.87 -13.94 8.92
C ARG A 181 11.26 -13.20 10.21
N GLN A 182 10.59 -13.49 11.33
CA GLN A 182 11.02 -13.02 12.66
C GLN A 182 12.44 -13.47 12.99
N ALA A 183 12.80 -14.73 12.67
CA ALA A 183 14.15 -15.22 12.87
C ALA A 183 15.16 -14.55 11.92
N ALA A 184 14.78 -14.35 10.65
CA ALA A 184 15.60 -13.67 9.65
C ALA A 184 15.92 -12.21 10.02
N CYS A 185 15.04 -11.55 10.78
CA CYS A 185 15.19 -10.16 11.22
C CYS A 185 16.06 -9.93 12.46
N ARG A 186 16.49 -10.98 13.15
CA ARG A 186 17.22 -10.83 14.42
C ARG A 186 18.58 -10.14 14.20
N GLY A 187 18.62 -8.84 14.51
CA GLY A 187 19.82 -8.00 14.39
C GLY A 187 20.09 -7.45 12.99
N THR A 188 19.19 -7.70 12.04
CA THR A 188 19.35 -7.41 10.60
C THR A 188 18.21 -6.58 10.02
N CYS A 189 17.18 -6.28 10.82
CA CYS A 189 16.07 -5.45 10.39
C CYS A 189 16.02 -4.10 11.12
N LEU A 190 15.55 -3.10 10.39
CA LEU A 190 15.08 -1.82 10.91
C LEU A 190 13.54 -1.87 10.98
N VAL A 191 12.95 -1.50 12.12
CA VAL A 191 11.48 -1.58 12.30
C VAL A 191 10.82 -0.22 12.13
N TYR A 192 10.00 -0.09 11.10
CA TYR A 192 9.24 1.11 10.77
C TYR A 192 7.82 1.03 11.36
N ARG A 193 7.37 2.13 11.99
CA ARG A 193 6.01 2.31 12.51
C ARG A 193 5.48 3.69 12.12
N GLN A 194 4.17 3.82 11.97
CA GLN A 194 3.57 5.13 11.71
C GLN A 194 3.92 6.08 12.86
N ALA A 195 4.30 7.30 12.50
CA ALA A 195 4.50 8.39 13.43
C ALA A 195 3.74 9.62 12.92
N ARG A 196 3.10 10.36 13.84
CA ARG A 196 2.40 11.62 13.53
C ARG A 196 3.33 12.85 13.40
N GLY A 197 4.65 12.67 13.54
CA GLY A 197 5.64 13.73 13.43
C GLY A 197 6.55 13.51 12.23
N GLU A 198 7.39 14.51 11.94
CA GLU A 198 8.35 14.47 10.83
C GLU A 198 9.18 13.18 10.87
N ALA A 199 9.10 12.40 9.80
CA ALA A 199 9.93 11.22 9.64
C ALA A 199 11.40 11.66 9.53
N VAL A 200 12.27 11.03 10.32
CA VAL A 200 13.72 11.30 10.29
C VAL A 200 14.41 10.09 9.69
N GLU A 201 15.37 10.35 8.82
CA GLU A 201 16.20 9.30 8.24
C GLU A 201 16.95 8.50 9.33
N PRO A 202 16.88 7.16 9.32
CA PRO A 202 17.54 6.31 10.30
C PRO A 202 19.06 6.22 10.09
N SER A 203 19.82 6.18 11.18
CA SER A 203 21.26 5.91 11.18
C SER A 203 21.55 4.42 11.44
N TRP A 204 21.75 3.62 10.40
CA TRP A 204 22.10 2.21 10.55
C TRP A 204 23.61 2.00 10.82
N PRO A 205 24.03 1.10 11.74
CA PRO A 205 23.23 0.19 12.57
C PRO A 205 22.97 0.72 13.99
N ALA A 206 23.10 2.04 14.23
CA ALA A 206 22.83 2.60 15.55
C ALA A 206 21.34 2.53 15.88
N ASP A 207 20.50 2.85 14.90
CA ASP A 207 19.05 2.79 15.00
C ASP A 207 18.52 1.40 14.65
N ARG A 208 17.47 1.00 15.39
CA ARG A 208 16.73 -0.27 15.20
C ARG A 208 15.26 -0.06 14.91
N SER A 209 14.80 1.18 14.97
CA SER A 209 13.46 1.57 14.60
C SER A 209 13.44 2.98 14.05
N ALA A 210 12.48 3.27 13.17
CA ALA A 210 12.21 4.59 12.63
C ALA A 210 10.69 4.83 12.53
N GLY A 211 10.31 6.10 12.48
CA GLY A 211 8.94 6.51 12.17
C GLY A 211 8.76 6.64 10.66
N TYR A 212 7.53 6.49 10.16
CA TYR A 212 7.15 6.93 8.82
C TYR A 212 5.87 7.76 8.83
N GLU A 213 5.73 8.61 7.82
CA GLU A 213 4.52 9.38 7.55
C GLU A 213 3.56 8.67 6.59
N LEU A 214 2.29 9.08 6.60
CA LEU A 214 1.30 8.65 5.61
C LEU A 214 1.04 9.76 4.60
N ARG A 215 1.33 9.51 3.32
CA ARG A 215 1.08 10.44 2.22
C ARG A 215 -0.03 9.92 1.28
N PRO A 216 -1.09 10.68 0.97
CA PRO A 216 -2.14 10.19 0.08
C PRO A 216 -1.61 9.88 -1.33
N ILE A 217 -1.84 8.67 -1.85
CA ILE A 217 -1.52 8.26 -3.24
C ILE A 217 -2.23 9.20 -4.22
N TYR A 218 -3.48 9.57 -3.90
CA TYR A 218 -4.26 10.44 -4.77
C TYR A 218 -3.58 11.81 -4.95
N ASP A 219 -3.09 12.40 -3.87
CA ASP A 219 -2.45 13.72 -3.94
C ASP A 219 -1.03 13.60 -4.52
N ALA A 220 -0.21 12.70 -3.97
CA ALA A 220 1.22 12.65 -4.27
C ALA A 220 1.53 12.03 -5.64
N LEU A 221 0.75 11.06 -6.10
CA LEU A 221 1.02 10.34 -7.35
C LEU A 221 -0.03 10.65 -8.41
N TRP A 222 -1.32 10.56 -8.09
CA TRP A 222 -2.37 10.68 -9.08
C TRP A 222 -2.55 12.13 -9.58
N GLN A 223 -2.91 13.06 -8.69
CA GLN A 223 -3.15 14.45 -9.06
C GLN A 223 -1.89 15.20 -9.48
N VAL A 224 -0.79 14.99 -8.75
CA VAL A 224 0.45 15.74 -9.02
C VAL A 224 1.15 15.22 -10.27
N LEU A 225 1.31 13.91 -10.42
CA LEU A 225 2.17 13.37 -11.47
C LEU A 225 1.37 12.85 -12.66
N VAL A 226 0.27 12.11 -12.42
CA VAL A 226 -0.48 11.47 -13.53
C VAL A 226 -1.22 12.54 -14.31
N GLU A 227 -1.86 13.47 -13.62
CA GLU A 227 -2.70 14.49 -14.26
C GLU A 227 -1.90 15.69 -14.80
N GLN A 228 -0.66 15.90 -14.34
CA GLN A 228 0.20 17.00 -14.82
C GLN A 228 1.31 16.56 -15.79
N GLU A 229 1.40 15.26 -16.12
CA GLU A 229 2.32 14.69 -17.12
C GLU A 229 3.80 15.10 -16.93
N THR A 230 4.34 14.88 -15.73
CA THR A 230 5.68 15.32 -15.29
C THR A 230 6.87 14.60 -15.94
N GLY A 231 6.65 13.57 -16.76
CA GLY A 231 7.71 12.72 -17.31
C GLY A 231 8.27 11.67 -16.32
N THR A 232 7.76 11.65 -15.09
CA THR A 232 8.07 10.69 -14.01
C THR A 232 7.66 9.26 -14.34
N PHE A 233 6.83 9.04 -15.37
CA PHE A 233 6.21 7.76 -15.60
C PHE A 233 6.48 7.16 -16.98
N ALA A 234 6.37 5.83 -17.04
CA ALA A 234 6.56 5.02 -18.23
C ALA A 234 5.50 3.91 -18.36
N ASN A 235 5.65 3.07 -19.40
CA ASN A 235 4.83 1.88 -19.66
C ASN A 235 3.31 2.13 -19.68
N PHE A 236 2.90 3.25 -20.26
CA PHE A 236 1.51 3.69 -20.36
C PHE A 236 0.59 2.64 -21.00
N PHE A 237 -0.64 2.56 -20.52
CA PHE A 237 -1.68 1.68 -21.03
C PHE A 237 -3.05 2.34 -20.99
N THR A 238 -3.96 1.90 -21.86
CA THR A 238 -5.36 2.34 -21.81
C THR A 238 -6.10 1.55 -20.75
N PHE A 239 -6.61 2.23 -19.73
CA PHE A 239 -7.57 1.68 -18.79
C PHE A 239 -9.00 2.00 -19.22
N VAL A 240 -9.91 1.07 -19.00
CA VAL A 240 -11.34 1.24 -19.25
C VAL A 240 -12.06 1.16 -17.90
N ASN A 241 -12.69 2.26 -17.49
CA ASN A 241 -13.47 2.31 -16.27
C ASN A 241 -14.64 1.31 -16.38
N PRO A 242 -14.70 0.27 -15.51
CA PRO A 242 -15.69 -0.79 -15.65
C PRO A 242 -17.11 -0.34 -15.30
N LEU A 243 -17.27 0.84 -14.68
CA LEU A 243 -18.56 1.38 -14.23
C LEU A 243 -19.16 2.35 -15.26
N SER A 244 -18.33 3.24 -15.83
CA SER A 244 -18.77 4.25 -16.79
C SER A 244 -18.52 3.87 -18.25
N GLY A 245 -17.59 2.95 -18.51
CA GLY A 245 -17.08 2.66 -19.85
C GLY A 245 -16.11 3.72 -20.39
N ALA A 246 -15.80 4.77 -19.61
CA ALA A 246 -14.82 5.79 -19.98
C ALA A 246 -13.42 5.20 -20.09
N THR A 247 -12.54 5.85 -20.85
CA THR A 247 -11.16 5.41 -21.04
C THR A 247 -10.18 6.52 -20.64
N LYS A 248 -9.09 6.13 -19.97
CA LYS A 248 -7.97 7.01 -19.61
C LYS A 248 -6.66 6.28 -19.92
N VAL A 249 -5.68 7.01 -20.46
CA VAL A 249 -4.31 6.50 -20.57
C VAL A 249 -3.67 6.68 -19.20
N LEU A 250 -3.25 5.57 -18.59
CA LEU A 250 -2.61 5.56 -17.28
C LEU A 250 -1.15 5.11 -17.40
N PRO A 251 -0.24 5.67 -16.60
CA PRO A 251 1.13 5.18 -16.53
C PRO A 251 1.17 3.79 -15.90
N GLY A 252 2.12 2.98 -16.35
CA GLY A 252 2.31 1.62 -15.89
C GLY A 252 3.34 1.46 -14.78
N SER A 253 4.35 2.32 -14.78
CA SER A 253 5.51 2.26 -13.89
C SER A 253 6.08 3.66 -13.70
N LEU A 254 6.94 3.80 -12.68
CA LEU A 254 7.92 4.89 -12.67
C LEU A 254 8.89 4.71 -13.85
N SER A 255 9.38 5.84 -14.37
CA SER A 255 10.49 5.85 -15.33
C SER A 255 11.77 5.40 -14.62
N GLY A 256 12.59 4.60 -15.28
CA GLY A 256 13.94 4.34 -14.79
C GLY A 256 14.83 3.62 -15.79
N ASP A 257 16.14 3.86 -15.71
CA ASP A 257 17.08 3.43 -16.76
C ASP A 257 18.25 2.56 -16.30
N ASN A 258 18.51 2.48 -15.00
CA ASN A 258 19.66 1.72 -14.49
C ASN A 258 19.34 0.23 -14.39
N TRP A 259 20.23 -0.57 -14.97
CA TRP A 259 20.16 -2.04 -15.07
C TRP A 259 18.96 -2.55 -15.86
N GLY A 260 17.74 -2.24 -15.46
CA GLY A 260 16.50 -2.62 -16.12
C GLY A 260 15.61 -1.40 -16.35
N LYS A 261 15.03 -1.31 -17.54
CA LYS A 261 14.18 -0.19 -17.92
C LYS A 261 12.77 -0.29 -17.29
N ASP A 262 12.33 0.80 -16.65
CA ASP A 262 10.96 1.08 -16.21
C ASP A 262 10.31 -0.07 -15.42
N LYS A 263 10.98 -0.56 -14.37
CA LYS A 263 10.61 -1.81 -13.66
C LYS A 263 9.69 -1.63 -12.45
N ALA A 264 9.71 -0.46 -11.81
CA ALA A 264 8.88 -0.18 -10.64
C ALA A 264 7.42 0.08 -11.04
N ASN A 265 6.59 -0.96 -11.02
CA ASN A 265 5.19 -0.88 -11.40
C ASN A 265 4.38 -0.04 -10.41
N LEU A 266 3.41 0.71 -10.94
CA LEU A 266 2.44 1.46 -10.14
C LEU A 266 1.30 0.55 -9.66
N PRO A 267 0.56 0.92 -8.60
CA PRO A 267 -0.45 0.02 -8.03
C PRO A 267 -1.60 -0.33 -8.99
N TRP A 268 -1.99 0.60 -9.85
CA TRP A 268 -2.97 0.35 -10.92
C TRP A 268 -2.41 -0.42 -12.12
N ALA A 269 -1.14 -0.85 -12.07
CA ALA A 269 -0.52 -1.68 -13.09
C ALA A 269 -0.25 -3.12 -12.62
N TRP A 270 -0.31 -3.41 -11.32
CA TRP A 270 -0.11 -4.76 -10.81
C TRP A 270 -1.25 -5.71 -11.20
N VAL A 271 -0.86 -6.96 -11.42
CA VAL A 271 -1.76 -8.06 -11.81
C VAL A 271 -1.33 -9.34 -11.11
N TYR A 272 -2.29 -10.22 -10.84
CA TYR A 272 -1.97 -11.58 -10.41
C TYR A 272 -1.29 -12.34 -11.57
N PRO A 273 -0.04 -12.82 -11.40
CA PRO A 273 0.62 -13.58 -12.46
C PRO A 273 -0.17 -14.83 -12.80
N ARG A 274 -0.40 -15.07 -14.10
CA ARG A 274 -1.12 -16.25 -14.62
C ARG A 274 -2.59 -16.30 -14.23
N ASP A 275 -3.14 -15.22 -13.68
CA ASP A 275 -4.58 -15.05 -13.49
C ASP A 275 -5.17 -14.29 -14.67
N SER A 276 -6.16 -14.88 -15.34
CA SER A 276 -6.86 -14.25 -16.47
C SER A 276 -8.23 -13.68 -16.07
N LEU A 277 -8.61 -13.77 -14.79
CA LEU A 277 -9.91 -13.33 -14.28
C LEU A 277 -9.94 -11.82 -14.01
N LEU A 278 -8.77 -11.24 -13.71
CA LEU A 278 -8.60 -9.81 -13.50
C LEU A 278 -7.79 -9.19 -14.64
N ALA A 279 -8.22 -8.01 -15.07
CA ALA A 279 -7.48 -7.15 -15.97
C ALA A 279 -6.50 -6.26 -15.19
N ARG A 280 -5.52 -5.70 -15.90
CA ARG A 280 -4.63 -4.65 -15.37
C ARG A 280 -5.45 -3.50 -14.81
N GLY A 281 -5.16 -3.10 -13.57
CA GLY A 281 -5.89 -2.07 -12.83
C GLY A 281 -6.93 -2.61 -11.85
N ASP A 282 -7.49 -3.81 -12.06
CA ASP A 282 -8.55 -4.33 -11.19
C ASP A 282 -8.09 -4.51 -9.74
N TRP A 283 -6.82 -4.81 -9.50
CA TRP A 283 -6.33 -5.02 -8.14
C TRP A 283 -6.45 -3.77 -7.26
N PHE A 284 -6.18 -2.59 -7.83
CA PHE A 284 -6.18 -1.30 -7.12
C PHE A 284 -7.42 -0.45 -7.41
N LEU A 285 -7.81 -0.29 -8.68
CA LEU A 285 -8.90 0.58 -9.10
C LEU A 285 -10.29 -0.05 -8.92
N ASP A 286 -10.40 -1.38 -8.99
CA ASP A 286 -11.65 -2.12 -8.72
C ASP A 286 -11.46 -3.19 -7.62
N PRO A 287 -11.08 -2.77 -6.39
CA PRO A 287 -10.67 -3.70 -5.35
C PRO A 287 -11.83 -4.60 -4.87
N ALA A 288 -13.09 -4.16 -5.00
CA ALA A 288 -14.26 -5.01 -4.72
C ALA A 288 -14.43 -6.14 -5.74
N LYS A 289 -14.11 -5.91 -7.03
CA LYS A 289 -14.04 -6.99 -8.02
C LYS A 289 -12.92 -7.96 -7.69
N ASN A 290 -11.71 -7.46 -7.37
CA ASN A 290 -10.61 -8.33 -6.93
C ASN A 290 -11.04 -9.21 -5.75
N LEU A 291 -11.70 -8.61 -4.75
CA LEU A 291 -12.18 -9.32 -3.58
C LEU A 291 -13.18 -10.42 -3.96
N ALA A 292 -14.24 -10.08 -4.69
CA ALA A 292 -15.31 -11.00 -5.06
C ALA A 292 -14.86 -12.14 -5.98
N VAL A 293 -13.83 -11.91 -6.80
CA VAL A 293 -13.29 -12.93 -7.71
C VAL A 293 -12.42 -13.92 -6.95
N HIS A 294 -11.54 -13.45 -6.06
CA HIS A 294 -10.52 -14.29 -5.44
C HIS A 294 -10.89 -14.87 -4.09
N PHE A 295 -11.85 -14.30 -3.38
CA PHE A 295 -12.16 -14.67 -2.01
C PHE A 295 -13.65 -14.93 -1.79
N ASP A 296 -13.94 -15.88 -0.92
CA ASP A 296 -15.28 -16.24 -0.43
C ASP A 296 -15.33 -15.86 1.06
N LEU A 297 -16.02 -14.77 1.38
CA LEU A 297 -16.16 -14.22 2.73
C LEU A 297 -17.53 -14.55 3.32
N ASP A 298 -17.65 -14.46 4.66
CA ASP A 298 -18.91 -14.70 5.36
C ASP A 298 -19.97 -13.62 5.03
N GLU A 299 -19.54 -12.38 4.81
CA GLU A 299 -20.35 -11.24 4.41
C GLU A 299 -20.39 -11.04 2.88
N PRO A 300 -21.48 -10.42 2.35
CA PRO A 300 -21.54 -10.05 0.94
C PRO A 300 -20.54 -8.95 0.58
N VAL A 301 -19.98 -9.04 -0.63
CA VAL A 301 -19.10 -8.01 -1.22
C VAL A 301 -19.89 -7.13 -2.19
N SER A 302 -20.11 -5.86 -1.83
CA SER A 302 -20.69 -4.87 -2.74
C SER A 302 -19.63 -4.32 -3.69
N ARG A 303 -20.01 -4.23 -4.97
CA ARG A 303 -19.24 -3.55 -6.04
C ARG A 303 -19.73 -2.12 -6.31
N ILE A 304 -20.60 -1.59 -5.45
CA ILE A 304 -21.03 -0.20 -5.49
C ILE A 304 -20.09 0.60 -4.58
N TYR A 305 -19.30 1.48 -5.20
CA TYR A 305 -18.39 2.37 -4.47
C TYR A 305 -19.13 3.58 -3.91
N THR A 306 -18.85 3.91 -2.65
CA THR A 306 -19.29 5.15 -2.00
C THR A 306 -18.21 6.22 -2.02
N ASP A 307 -16.94 5.80 -2.13
CA ASP A 307 -15.80 6.67 -2.46
C ASP A 307 -14.79 5.85 -3.29
N ASN A 308 -14.60 6.25 -4.55
CA ASN A 308 -13.48 5.81 -5.36
C ASN A 308 -13.01 6.97 -6.23
N SER A 309 -12.36 7.95 -5.59
CA SER A 309 -11.82 9.15 -6.23
C SER A 309 -11.01 8.89 -7.50
N PHE A 310 -10.30 7.75 -7.59
CA PHE A 310 -9.55 7.36 -8.79
C PHE A 310 -10.48 7.06 -9.97
N LEU A 311 -11.48 6.19 -9.80
CA LEU A 311 -12.44 5.87 -10.85
C LEU A 311 -13.34 7.07 -11.21
N GLU A 312 -13.68 7.91 -10.25
CA GLU A 312 -14.50 9.11 -10.49
C GLU A 312 -13.76 10.16 -11.35
N SER A 313 -12.42 10.17 -11.31
CA SER A 313 -11.56 11.04 -12.13
C SER A 313 -11.26 10.50 -13.54
N ILE A 314 -11.85 9.35 -13.93
CA ILE A 314 -11.71 8.70 -15.24
C ILE A 314 -13.03 8.79 -16.02
#